data_AF-A0A8N1S826-F1
#
_entry.id   AF-A0A8N1S826-F1
#
_cell.length_a   1.000
_cell.length_b   1.000
_cell.length_c   1.000
_cell.angle_alpha   90.00
_cell.angle_beta   90.00
_cell.angle_gamma   90.00
#
_symmetry.space_group_name_H-M   'P 1'
#
loop_
_entity.id
_entity.type
_entity.pdbx_description
1 polymer ?
#
loop_
_entity_poly.entity_id
_entity_poly.type
_entity_poly.pdbx_seq_one_letter_code
_entity_poly.pdbx_strand_id
1 'polypeptide(L)'
;MCLPQIVYLFKNANELDKMLELMPTLTGTVICIMKVISLTYNVEKFKMLLRQTCEDWDSLLTIEETQILTRYAENSRKFTLLYSICVIGFVCCYAFLPLIEPILDIISPLNETRPRKMQHSMDYVVLDLEKHYYLILLNTYLGYIVCLMIAVATDTMYVVMVVHICGMYNILCNRLEKITTYDNYTYQHDEIGRRVRHCIQLHKRIKLFIETMESTFALFLLFDIGGGFLLHTSSCIMIVIRIGSSEIVRYVALVIMQSCRLFFNSWAGQQVIDHSLEVSIAAYKAVWYNISVKTQKLLILLIARSQKPTQITMAKLYIINLQGFSTVMRTSVSYCTVMISLRESS
;
A
#
# COMPACT_ATOMS: atom_id res chain seq x y z
N MET A 1 -8.51 -5.18 22.12
CA MET A 1 -7.78 -6.02 21.16
C MET A 1 -6.25 -6.03 21.37
N CYS A 2 -5.51 -4.91 21.23
CA CYS A 2 -4.03 -4.94 21.28
C CYS A 2 -3.44 -5.31 22.66
N LEU A 3 -3.91 -4.70 23.76
CA LEU A 3 -3.37 -4.95 25.11
C LEU A 3 -3.45 -6.44 25.55
N PRO A 4 -4.60 -7.14 25.39
CA PRO A 4 -4.68 -8.58 25.70
C PRO A 4 -3.70 -9.46 24.91
N GLN A 5 -3.38 -9.08 23.66
CA GLN A 5 -2.39 -9.79 22.85
C GLN A 5 -0.97 -9.57 23.40
N ILE A 6 -0.62 -8.32 23.74
CA ILE A 6 0.68 -8.00 24.33
C ILE A 6 0.88 -8.74 25.66
N VAL A 7 -0.14 -8.77 26.53
CA VAL A 7 -0.08 -9.52 27.79
C VAL A 7 0.13 -11.02 27.53
N TYR A 8 -0.62 -11.60 26.59
CA TYR A 8 -0.45 -13.00 26.21
C TYR A 8 0.97 -13.28 25.70
N LEU A 9 1.53 -12.38 24.90
CA LEU A 9 2.90 -12.49 24.38
C LEU A 9 3.94 -12.54 25.51
N PHE A 10 3.83 -11.63 26.49
CA PHE A 10 4.76 -11.61 27.62
C PHE A 10 4.66 -12.85 28.50
N LYS A 11 3.45 -13.37 28.74
CA LYS A 11 3.24 -14.60 29.53
C LYS A 11 3.77 -15.85 28.83
N ASN A 12 3.71 -15.90 27.50
CA ASN A 12 4.13 -17.06 26.70
C ASN A 12 5.44 -16.80 25.94
N ALA A 13 6.27 -15.85 26.40
CA ALA A 13 7.49 -15.46 25.70
C ALA A 13 8.54 -16.58 25.57
N ASN A 14 8.42 -17.63 26.40
CA ASN A 14 9.29 -18.81 26.35
C ASN A 14 8.81 -19.87 25.34
N GLU A 15 7.61 -19.72 24.78
CA GLU A 15 7.00 -20.69 23.85
C GLU A 15 6.92 -20.11 22.43
N LEU A 16 7.93 -20.44 21.60
CA LEU A 16 8.08 -19.90 20.25
C LEU A 16 6.83 -20.11 19.38
N ASP A 17 6.19 -21.27 19.46
CA ASP A 17 5.00 -21.59 18.67
C ASP A 17 3.82 -20.67 19.00
N LYS A 18 3.59 -20.40 20.29
CA LYS A 18 2.53 -19.46 20.74
C LYS A 18 2.85 -18.03 20.33
N MET A 19 4.12 -17.63 20.35
CA MET A 19 4.53 -16.32 19.86
C MET A 19 4.25 -16.19 18.36
N LEU A 20 4.72 -17.14 17.57
CA LEU A 20 4.52 -17.16 16.11
C LEU A 20 3.02 -17.21 15.74
N GLU A 21 2.18 -17.84 16.56
CA GLU A 21 0.73 -17.89 16.34
C GLU A 21 0.09 -16.49 16.46
N LEU A 22 0.56 -15.71 17.44
CA LEU A 22 0.06 -14.37 17.71
C LEU A 22 0.62 -13.31 16.75
N MET A 23 1.87 -13.48 16.31
CA MET A 23 2.63 -12.47 15.56
C MET A 23 1.87 -11.85 14.37
N PRO A 24 1.15 -12.62 13.52
CA PRO A 24 0.42 -12.02 12.40
C PRO A 24 -0.62 -10.99 12.84
N THR A 25 -1.43 -11.35 13.85
CA THR A 25 -2.50 -10.49 14.35
C THR A 25 -1.97 -9.29 15.10
N LEU A 26 -0.96 -9.47 15.96
CA LEU A 26 -0.32 -8.39 16.70
C LEU A 26 0.33 -7.40 15.73
N THR A 27 1.10 -7.90 14.77
CA THR A 27 1.75 -7.05 13.76
C THR A 27 0.72 -6.28 12.94
N GLY A 28 -0.39 -6.92 12.55
CA GLY A 28 -1.50 -6.24 11.86
C GLY A 28 -2.09 -5.09 12.67
N THR A 29 -2.29 -5.27 13.98
CA THR A 29 -2.79 -4.18 14.85
C THR A 29 -1.78 -3.05 15.00
N VAL A 30 -0.50 -3.39 15.18
CA VAL A 30 0.58 -2.41 15.26
C VAL A 30 0.68 -1.60 13.97
N ILE A 31 0.58 -2.25 12.80
CA ILE A 31 0.54 -1.56 11.51
C ILE A 31 -0.61 -0.53 11.50
N CYS A 32 -1.84 -0.92 11.86
CA CYS A 32 -2.97 0.00 11.86
C CYS A 32 -2.75 1.21 12.79
N ILE A 33 -2.24 0.97 14.01
CA ILE A 33 -1.95 2.04 14.98
C ILE A 33 -0.87 2.98 14.42
N MET A 34 0.22 2.43 13.88
CA MET A 34 1.32 3.21 13.33
C MET A 34 0.91 4.02 12.10
N LYS A 35 -0.04 3.53 11.29
CA LYS A 35 -0.61 4.28 10.16
C LYS A 35 -1.36 5.53 10.62
N VAL A 36 -2.19 5.40 11.66
CA VAL A 36 -2.91 6.55 12.25
C VAL A 36 -1.90 7.54 12.81
N ILE A 37 -0.95 7.09 13.64
CA ILE A 37 0.07 7.94 14.23
C ILE A 37 0.89 8.66 13.15
N SER A 38 1.33 7.95 12.11
CA SER A 38 2.11 8.50 11.00
C SER A 38 1.38 9.63 10.28
N LEU A 39 0.08 9.43 9.98
CA LEU A 39 -0.72 10.43 9.29
C LEU A 39 -1.09 11.60 10.18
N THR A 40 -1.42 11.36 11.44
CA THR A 40 -1.70 12.43 12.41
C THR A 40 -0.46 13.31 12.63
N TYR A 41 0.71 12.70 12.78
CA TYR A 41 1.97 13.44 12.92
C TYR A 41 2.30 14.29 11.68
N ASN A 42 2.01 13.79 10.48
CA ASN A 42 2.26 14.50 9.22
C ASN A 42 1.02 15.19 8.63
N VAL A 43 0.01 15.52 9.45
CA VAL A 43 -1.29 16.01 8.97
C VAL A 43 -1.21 17.29 8.15
N GLU A 44 -0.26 18.18 8.44
CA GLU A 44 -0.11 19.42 7.66
C GLU A 44 0.45 19.15 6.27
N LYS A 45 1.48 18.29 6.15
CA LYS A 45 2.00 17.86 4.84
C LYS A 45 0.94 17.11 4.04
N PHE A 46 0.16 16.30 4.73
CA PHE A 46 -0.97 15.59 4.14
C PHE A 46 -2.02 16.54 3.55
N LYS A 47 -2.42 17.57 4.29
CA LYS A 47 -3.31 18.63 3.79
C LYS A 47 -2.70 19.37 2.60
N MET A 48 -1.39 19.62 2.61
CA MET A 48 -0.70 20.22 1.45
C MET A 48 -0.82 19.36 0.20
N LEU A 49 -0.65 18.03 0.31
CA LEU A 49 -0.84 17.13 -0.82
C LEU A 49 -2.27 17.19 -1.36
N LEU A 50 -3.28 17.14 -0.49
CA LEU A 50 -4.68 17.24 -0.90
C LEU A 50 -5.00 18.57 -1.58
N ARG A 51 -4.51 19.69 -1.03
CA ARG A 51 -4.67 21.02 -1.64
C ARG A 51 -4.02 21.08 -3.01
N GLN A 52 -2.80 20.56 -3.13
CA GLN A 52 -2.11 20.53 -4.41
C GLN A 52 -2.86 19.68 -5.45
N THR A 53 -3.44 18.54 -5.05
CA THR A 53 -4.32 17.77 -5.94
C THR A 53 -5.51 18.62 -6.41
N CYS A 54 -6.23 19.30 -5.50
CA CYS A 54 -7.33 20.18 -5.90
C CYS A 54 -6.88 21.30 -6.84
N GLU A 55 -5.78 21.99 -6.53
CA GLU A 55 -5.21 23.04 -7.38
C GLU A 55 -4.79 22.52 -8.75
N ASP A 56 -4.27 21.29 -8.83
CA ASP A 56 -3.92 20.67 -10.11
C ASP A 56 -5.17 20.50 -10.99
N TRP A 57 -6.29 20.02 -10.41
CA TRP A 57 -7.58 19.91 -11.11
C TRP A 57 -8.13 21.26 -11.56
N ASP A 58 -8.07 22.28 -10.70
CA ASP A 58 -8.55 23.64 -11.03
C ASP A 58 -7.67 24.33 -12.09
N SER A 59 -6.39 23.96 -12.18
CA SER A 59 -5.43 24.51 -13.13
C SER A 59 -5.41 23.83 -14.50
N LEU A 60 -6.23 22.80 -14.72
CA LEU A 60 -6.31 22.12 -16.02
C LEU A 60 -6.93 23.05 -17.06
N LEU A 61 -6.24 23.21 -18.19
CA LEU A 61 -6.61 24.23 -19.18
C LEU A 61 -7.35 23.66 -20.38
N THR A 62 -7.18 22.38 -20.67
CA THR A 62 -7.73 21.76 -21.89
C THR A 62 -8.67 20.62 -21.56
N ILE A 63 -9.69 20.45 -22.41
CA ILE A 63 -10.66 19.34 -22.31
C ILE A 63 -9.93 17.98 -22.31
N GLU A 64 -8.86 17.87 -23.09
CA GLU A 64 -8.07 16.65 -23.16
C GLU A 64 -7.32 16.35 -21.85
N GLU A 65 -6.71 17.35 -21.20
CA GLU A 65 -6.06 17.17 -19.89
C GLU A 65 -7.06 16.71 -18.84
N THR A 66 -8.25 17.32 -18.83
CA THR A 66 -9.35 16.92 -17.94
C THR A 66 -9.79 15.48 -18.22
N GLN A 67 -9.89 15.07 -19.49
CA GLN A 67 -10.22 13.69 -19.86
C GLN A 67 -9.16 12.69 -19.40
N ILE A 68 -7.87 13.02 -19.53
CA ILE A 68 -6.77 12.19 -19.04
C ILE A 68 -6.92 11.97 -17.53
N LEU A 69 -7.03 13.05 -16.75
CA LEU A 69 -7.09 12.94 -15.30
C LEU A 69 -8.38 12.27 -14.81
N THR A 70 -9.51 12.52 -15.49
CA THR A 70 -10.79 11.84 -15.24
C THR A 70 -10.66 10.33 -15.44
N ARG A 71 -10.00 9.88 -16.51
CA ARG A 71 -9.75 8.44 -16.73
C ARG A 71 -8.93 7.82 -15.60
N TYR A 72 -7.89 8.49 -15.11
CA TYR A 72 -7.13 8.01 -13.96
C TYR A 72 -7.97 7.99 -12.67
N ALA A 73 -8.78 9.02 -12.44
CA ALA A 73 -9.67 9.09 -11.27
C ALA A 73 -10.75 7.98 -11.28
N GLU A 74 -11.36 7.71 -12.44
CA GLU A 74 -12.34 6.62 -12.60
C GLU A 74 -11.71 5.25 -12.39
N ASN A 75 -10.52 5.03 -12.95
CA ASN A 75 -9.76 3.79 -12.74
C ASN A 75 -9.37 3.63 -11.27
N SER A 76 -8.93 4.70 -10.62
CA SER A 76 -8.63 4.73 -9.18
C SER A 76 -9.86 4.41 -8.34
N ARG A 77 -11.04 4.93 -8.71
CA ARG A 77 -12.30 4.65 -8.03
C ARG A 77 -12.69 3.17 -8.16
N LYS A 78 -12.60 2.59 -9.37
CA LYS A 78 -12.85 1.16 -9.59
C LYS A 78 -11.89 0.29 -8.80
N PHE A 79 -10.60 0.63 -8.82
CA PHE A 79 -9.58 -0.07 -8.05
C PHE A 79 -9.84 0.01 -6.54
N THR A 80 -10.14 1.20 -6.02
CA THR A 80 -10.46 1.44 -4.60
C THR A 80 -11.67 0.64 -4.16
N LEU A 81 -12.72 0.58 -4.98
CA LEU A 81 -13.92 -0.22 -4.70
C LEU A 81 -13.58 -1.71 -4.65
N LEU A 82 -12.90 -2.23 -5.68
CA LEU A 82 -12.51 -3.64 -5.75
C LEU A 82 -11.62 -4.03 -4.55
N TYR A 83 -10.60 -3.22 -4.27
CA TYR A 83 -9.69 -3.43 -3.13
C TYR A 83 -10.47 -3.45 -1.81
N SER A 84 -11.37 -2.49 -1.60
CA SER A 84 -12.18 -2.42 -0.37
C SER A 84 -13.05 -3.66 -0.21
N ILE A 85 -13.73 -4.09 -1.27
CA ILE A 85 -14.57 -5.31 -1.27
C ILE A 85 -13.72 -6.55 -0.93
N CYS A 86 -12.55 -6.69 -1.55
CA CYS A 86 -11.66 -7.81 -1.28
C CYS A 86 -11.19 -7.83 0.18
N VAL A 87 -10.71 -6.71 0.71
CA VAL A 87 -10.21 -6.63 2.10
C VAL A 87 -11.33 -6.87 3.11
N ILE A 88 -12.51 -6.27 2.89
CA ILE A 88 -13.70 -6.52 3.72
C ILE A 88 -14.06 -8.01 3.68
N GLY A 89 -14.09 -8.62 2.50
CA GLY A 89 -14.36 -10.05 2.33
C GLY A 89 -13.39 -10.93 3.12
N PHE A 90 -12.08 -10.67 3.02
CA PHE A 90 -11.06 -11.40 3.78
C PHE A 90 -11.24 -11.26 5.29
N VAL A 91 -11.45 -10.04 5.79
CA VAL A 91 -11.64 -9.80 7.23
C VAL A 91 -12.93 -10.44 7.73
N CYS A 92 -14.02 -10.39 6.96
CA CYS A 92 -15.26 -11.09 7.27
C CYS A 92 -15.02 -12.60 7.38
N CYS A 93 -14.40 -13.23 6.37
CA CYS A 93 -14.07 -14.66 6.41
C CYS A 93 -13.27 -15.04 7.65
N TYR A 94 -12.27 -14.23 8.02
CA TYR A 94 -11.46 -14.44 9.22
C TYR A 94 -12.29 -14.25 10.51
N ALA A 95 -13.15 -13.23 10.55
CA ALA A 95 -14.02 -12.93 11.69
C ALA A 95 -15.06 -14.04 11.96
N PHE A 96 -15.56 -14.72 10.91
CA PHE A 96 -16.53 -15.80 11.05
C PHE A 96 -15.97 -17.11 11.61
N LEU A 97 -14.65 -17.30 11.65
CA LEU A 97 -14.04 -18.58 12.09
C LEU A 97 -14.52 -19.05 13.49
N PRO A 98 -14.62 -18.21 14.53
CA PRO A 98 -15.06 -18.65 15.86
C PRO A 98 -16.55 -18.96 15.97
N LEU A 99 -17.33 -18.59 14.95
CA LEU A 99 -18.76 -18.90 14.90
C LEU A 99 -19.02 -20.27 14.28
N ILE A 100 -18.03 -20.89 13.63
CA ILE A 100 -18.16 -22.23 13.05
C ILE A 100 -18.55 -23.26 14.13
N GLU A 101 -17.83 -23.32 15.25
CA GLU A 101 -18.09 -24.31 16.30
C GLU A 101 -19.48 -24.12 16.97
N PRO A 102 -19.89 -22.89 17.37
CA PRO A 102 -21.26 -22.66 17.84
C PRO A 102 -22.36 -23.02 16.84
N ILE A 103 -22.15 -22.76 15.55
CA ILE A 103 -23.14 -23.10 14.51
C ILE A 103 -23.21 -24.63 14.33
N LEU A 104 -22.06 -25.32 14.34
CA LEU A 104 -22.02 -26.77 14.26
C LEU A 104 -22.68 -27.44 15.47
N ASP A 105 -22.62 -26.85 16.66
CA ASP A 105 -23.34 -27.39 17.84
C ASP A 105 -24.87 -27.35 17.65
N ILE A 106 -25.39 -26.41 16.86
CA ILE A 106 -26.82 -26.29 16.57
C ILE A 106 -27.24 -27.24 15.44
N ILE A 107 -26.45 -27.34 14.37
CA ILE A 107 -26.81 -28.08 13.15
C ILE A 107 -26.41 -29.56 13.23
N SER A 108 -25.31 -29.87 13.92
CA SER A 108 -24.76 -31.22 14.10
C SER A 108 -24.26 -31.37 15.55
N PRO A 109 -25.18 -31.52 16.51
CA PRO A 109 -24.84 -31.59 17.92
C PRO A 109 -24.01 -32.84 18.23
N LEU A 110 -22.98 -32.66 19.05
CA LEU A 110 -22.22 -33.76 19.67
C LEU A 110 -22.71 -33.97 21.10
N ASN A 111 -22.39 -35.12 21.71
CA ASN A 111 -22.71 -35.40 23.12
C ASN A 111 -22.04 -34.41 24.09
N GLU A 112 -20.96 -33.77 23.66
CA GLU A 112 -20.25 -32.72 24.39
C GLU A 112 -20.20 -31.44 23.56
N THR A 113 -20.26 -30.28 24.24
CA THR A 113 -20.16 -28.98 23.57
C THR A 113 -18.74 -28.78 23.04
N ARG A 114 -18.61 -28.37 21.77
CA ARG A 114 -17.30 -28.11 21.17
C ARG A 114 -16.59 -26.95 21.90
N PRO A 115 -15.26 -27.01 22.09
CA PRO A 115 -14.52 -25.96 22.77
C PRO A 115 -14.63 -24.64 22.01
N ARG A 116 -14.92 -23.56 22.73
CA ARG A 116 -15.05 -22.22 22.17
C ARG A 116 -13.66 -21.64 21.87
N LYS A 117 -13.27 -21.64 20.60
CA LYS A 117 -11.98 -21.12 20.13
C LYS A 117 -12.09 -19.67 19.65
N MET A 118 -11.17 -18.81 20.06
CA MET A 118 -11.03 -17.44 19.52
C MET A 118 -10.23 -17.45 18.21
N GLN A 119 -10.31 -16.38 17.38
CA GLN A 119 -9.54 -16.31 16.12
C GLN A 119 -8.02 -16.38 16.34
N HIS A 120 -7.58 -15.80 17.45
CA HIS A 120 -6.19 -15.74 17.89
C HIS A 120 -6.14 -15.73 19.42
N SER A 121 -5.01 -16.17 19.96
CA SER A 121 -4.79 -16.23 21.40
C SER A 121 -4.77 -14.84 22.02
N MET A 122 -5.49 -14.66 23.13
CA MET A 122 -5.55 -13.40 23.88
C MET A 122 -5.67 -13.70 25.37
N ASP A 123 -5.06 -12.87 26.20
CA ASP A 123 -5.17 -12.97 27.66
C ASP A 123 -5.84 -11.71 28.21
N TYR A 124 -7.08 -11.86 28.65
CA TYR A 124 -7.80 -10.81 29.36
C TYR A 124 -7.59 -11.01 30.86
N VAL A 125 -6.63 -10.30 31.44
CA VAL A 125 -6.23 -10.41 32.87
C VAL A 125 -7.40 -10.40 33.85
N VAL A 126 -8.50 -9.70 33.52
CA VAL A 126 -9.66 -9.48 34.40
C VAL A 126 -10.90 -10.29 33.98
N LEU A 127 -10.99 -10.70 32.72
CA LEU A 127 -12.18 -11.37 32.17
C LEU A 127 -11.86 -12.81 31.80
N ASP A 128 -12.53 -13.74 32.49
CA ASP A 128 -12.47 -15.16 32.13
C ASP A 128 -13.11 -15.38 30.76
N LEU A 129 -12.35 -16.01 29.85
CA LEU A 129 -12.73 -16.28 28.47
C LEU A 129 -13.95 -17.19 28.39
N GLU A 130 -14.04 -18.20 29.25
CA GLU A 130 -15.14 -19.17 29.22
C GLU A 130 -16.44 -18.53 29.69
N LYS A 131 -16.37 -17.69 30.72
CA LYS A 131 -17.54 -17.02 31.30
C LYS A 131 -18.06 -15.85 30.46
N HIS A 132 -17.17 -15.11 29.80
CA HIS A 132 -17.52 -13.88 29.07
C HIS A 132 -17.25 -13.97 27.56
N TYR A 133 -17.27 -15.18 27.00
CA TYR A 133 -16.90 -15.45 25.61
C TYR A 133 -17.54 -14.48 24.59
N TYR A 134 -18.88 -14.33 24.60
CA TYR A 134 -19.59 -13.48 23.64
C TYR A 134 -19.28 -11.99 23.80
N LEU A 135 -19.01 -11.52 25.02
CA LEU A 135 -18.61 -10.13 25.28
C LEU A 135 -17.22 -9.86 24.72
N ILE A 136 -16.29 -10.78 24.93
CA ILE A 136 -14.91 -10.69 24.42
C ILE A 136 -14.91 -10.79 22.88
N LEU A 137 -15.73 -11.68 22.32
CA LEU A 137 -15.90 -11.82 20.87
C LEU A 137 -16.44 -10.53 20.26
N LEU A 138 -17.47 -9.92 20.87
CA LEU A 138 -18.01 -8.63 20.44
C LEU A 138 -16.93 -7.52 20.49
N ASN A 139 -16.15 -7.43 21.57
CA ASN A 139 -15.05 -6.46 21.66
C ASN A 139 -14.01 -6.67 20.55
N THR A 140 -13.69 -7.93 20.25
CA THR A 140 -12.74 -8.31 19.20
C THR A 140 -13.26 -7.90 17.82
N TYR A 141 -14.55 -8.11 17.54
CA TYR A 141 -15.17 -7.67 16.28
C TYR A 141 -15.17 -6.15 16.11
N LEU A 142 -15.46 -5.39 17.17
CA LEU A 142 -15.31 -3.93 17.14
C LEU A 142 -13.87 -3.53 16.81
N GLY A 143 -12.89 -4.21 17.39
CA GLY A 143 -11.47 -4.01 17.09
C GLY A 143 -11.13 -4.25 15.62
N TYR A 144 -11.63 -5.35 15.02
CA TYR A 144 -11.42 -5.63 13.60
C TYR A 144 -12.08 -4.61 12.69
N ILE A 145 -13.30 -4.16 13.00
CA ILE A 145 -13.99 -3.14 12.21
C ILE A 145 -13.15 -1.85 12.20
N VAL A 146 -12.65 -1.42 13.36
CA VAL A 146 -11.79 -0.23 13.45
C VAL A 146 -10.50 -0.41 12.63
N CYS A 147 -9.80 -1.55 12.77
CA CYS A 147 -8.59 -1.83 12.02
C CYS A 147 -8.84 -1.88 10.50
N LEU A 148 -9.94 -2.50 10.09
CA LEU A 148 -10.38 -2.61 8.69
C LEU A 148 -10.63 -1.23 8.09
N MET A 149 -11.38 -0.36 8.79
CA MET A 149 -11.65 1.00 8.34
C MET A 149 -10.36 1.81 8.19
N ILE A 150 -9.44 1.71 9.15
CA ILE A 150 -8.13 2.36 9.09
C ILE A 150 -7.32 1.85 7.88
N ALA A 151 -7.22 0.52 7.72
CA ALA A 151 -6.45 -0.08 6.64
C ALA A 151 -7.00 0.34 5.27
N VAL A 152 -8.30 0.17 5.03
CA VAL A 152 -8.94 0.53 3.77
C VAL A 152 -8.79 2.03 3.50
N ALA A 153 -9.10 2.89 4.48
CA ALA A 153 -9.03 4.33 4.28
C ALA A 153 -7.62 4.80 3.92
N THR A 154 -6.60 4.31 4.62
CA THR A 154 -5.22 4.77 4.41
C THR A 154 -4.56 4.17 3.16
N ASP A 155 -4.80 2.90 2.85
CA ASP A 155 -4.23 2.25 1.66
C ASP A 155 -4.80 2.83 0.37
N THR A 156 -6.12 2.98 0.31
CA THR A 156 -6.80 3.53 -0.87
C THR A 156 -6.39 4.97 -1.13
N MET A 157 -6.21 5.72 -0.05
CA MET A 157 -5.83 7.12 -0.10
C MET A 157 -4.36 7.32 -0.53
N TYR A 158 -3.44 6.43 -0.13
CA TYR A 158 -2.10 6.33 -0.71
C TYR A 158 -2.16 6.03 -2.22
N VAL A 159 -2.96 5.05 -2.64
CA VAL A 159 -3.11 4.68 -4.06
C VAL A 159 -3.67 5.85 -4.89
N VAL A 160 -4.66 6.58 -4.39
CA VAL A 160 -5.21 7.76 -5.06
C VAL A 160 -4.12 8.80 -5.33
N MET A 161 -3.22 9.06 -4.38
CA MET A 161 -2.10 9.99 -4.57
C MET A 161 -1.10 9.49 -5.61
N VAL A 162 -0.78 8.18 -5.61
CA VAL A 162 0.08 7.59 -6.65
C VAL A 162 -0.57 7.71 -8.02
N VAL A 163 -1.86 7.42 -8.14
CA VAL A 163 -2.59 7.52 -9.40
C VAL A 163 -2.65 8.97 -9.90
N HIS A 164 -2.81 9.94 -8.99
CA HIS A 164 -2.70 11.38 -9.33
C HIS A 164 -1.33 11.70 -9.92
N ILE A 165 -0.24 11.26 -9.29
CA ILE A 165 1.13 11.42 -9.81
C ILE A 165 1.26 10.87 -11.24
N CYS A 166 0.78 9.64 -11.48
CA CYS A 166 0.81 9.03 -12.80
C CYS A 166 0.01 9.84 -13.84
N GLY A 167 -1.17 10.33 -13.46
CA GLY A 167 -1.99 11.20 -14.30
C GLY A 167 -1.29 12.51 -14.65
N MET A 168 -0.63 13.15 -13.68
CA MET A 168 0.12 14.39 -13.91
C MET A 168 1.36 14.17 -14.79
N TYR A 169 2.05 13.03 -14.66
CA TYR A 169 3.12 12.67 -15.60
C TYR A 169 2.58 12.46 -17.02
N ASN A 170 1.43 11.80 -17.18
CA ASN A 170 0.82 11.61 -18.49
C ASN A 170 0.42 12.96 -19.14
N ILE A 171 -0.15 13.89 -18.35
CA ILE A 171 -0.40 15.27 -18.80
C ILE A 171 0.90 15.95 -19.25
N LEU A 172 1.98 15.80 -18.49
CA LEU A 172 3.29 16.35 -18.85
C LEU A 172 3.80 15.76 -20.17
N CYS A 173 3.71 14.43 -20.34
CA CYS A 173 4.09 13.75 -21.58
C CYS A 173 3.25 14.26 -22.77
N ASN A 174 1.93 14.36 -22.62
CA ASN A 174 1.03 14.88 -23.65
C ASN A 174 1.39 16.33 -24.04
N ARG A 175 1.66 17.20 -23.04
CA ARG A 175 2.11 18.58 -23.28
C ARG A 175 3.42 18.61 -24.05
N LEU A 176 4.39 17.74 -23.69
CA LEU A 176 5.70 17.67 -24.34
C LEU A 176 5.61 17.21 -25.80
N GLU A 177 4.85 16.14 -26.08
CA GLU A 177 4.65 15.63 -27.44
C GLU A 177 3.95 16.66 -28.34
N LYS A 178 3.10 17.53 -27.75
CA LYS A 178 2.34 18.57 -28.46
C LYS A 178 3.00 19.94 -28.55
N ILE A 179 4.24 20.08 -28.09
CA ILE A 179 4.95 21.37 -28.13
C ILE A 179 5.02 21.93 -29.56
N THR A 180 5.09 21.05 -30.57
CA THR A 180 5.38 21.41 -31.96
C THR A 180 4.28 21.03 -32.97
N THR A 181 3.19 20.39 -32.54
CA THR A 181 2.13 19.87 -33.44
C THR A 181 0.91 20.78 -33.61
N TYR A 182 0.82 21.89 -32.89
CA TYR A 182 -0.21 22.90 -33.17
C TYR A 182 0.25 23.76 -34.36
N ASP A 183 -0.41 23.52 -35.49
CA ASP A 183 -0.14 24.02 -36.84
C ASP A 183 0.29 25.49 -36.99
N ASN A 184 1.01 25.68 -38.10
CA ASN A 184 1.58 26.87 -38.72
C ASN A 184 2.91 27.38 -38.17
N TYR A 185 3.86 27.50 -39.11
CA TYR A 185 5.22 28.05 -39.05
C TYR A 185 5.32 29.51 -38.55
N THR A 186 4.30 30.00 -37.85
CA THR A 186 4.11 31.38 -37.38
C THR A 186 4.06 31.51 -35.86
N TYR A 187 4.36 30.46 -35.08
CA TYR A 187 4.62 30.66 -33.65
C TYR A 187 5.99 31.30 -33.46
N GLN A 188 6.00 32.48 -32.83
CA GLN A 188 7.22 33.10 -32.31
C GLN A 188 7.93 32.09 -31.41
N HIS A 189 9.24 31.87 -31.62
CA HIS A 189 10.08 30.99 -30.80
C HIS A 189 9.92 31.22 -29.28
N ASP A 190 9.48 32.40 -28.87
CA ASP A 190 9.15 32.76 -27.49
C ASP A 190 7.96 32.00 -26.90
N GLU A 191 6.94 31.66 -27.69
CA GLU A 191 5.81 30.88 -27.21
C GLU A 191 6.17 29.42 -26.96
N ILE A 192 6.90 28.80 -27.89
CA ILE A 192 7.43 27.44 -27.70
C ILE A 192 8.33 27.40 -26.45
N GLY A 193 9.18 28.41 -26.28
CA GLY A 193 9.99 28.57 -25.07
C GLY A 193 9.15 28.78 -23.79
N ARG A 194 7.99 29.44 -23.86
CA ARG A 194 7.04 29.52 -22.73
C ARG A 194 6.42 28.15 -22.41
N ARG A 195 5.97 27.39 -23.41
CA ARG A 195 5.39 26.04 -23.24
C ARG A 195 6.39 25.06 -22.61
N VAL A 196 7.64 25.05 -23.08
CA VAL A 196 8.72 24.24 -22.48
C VAL A 196 8.97 24.61 -21.02
N ARG A 197 8.99 25.91 -20.70
CA ARG A 197 9.14 26.38 -19.30
C ARG A 197 7.99 25.90 -18.41
N HIS A 198 6.75 25.94 -18.89
CA HIS A 198 5.61 25.38 -18.15
C HIS A 198 5.74 23.87 -17.94
N CYS A 199 6.21 23.11 -18.94
CA CYS A 199 6.48 21.67 -18.79
C CYS A 199 7.54 21.40 -17.72
N ILE A 200 8.62 22.18 -17.69
CA ILE A 200 9.68 22.06 -16.68
C ILE A 200 9.15 22.41 -15.28
N GLN A 201 8.32 23.46 -15.16
CA GLN A 201 7.67 23.82 -13.90
C GLN A 201 6.73 22.71 -13.42
N LEU A 202 5.93 22.13 -14.31
CA LEU A 202 5.06 21.01 -13.99
C LEU A 202 5.86 19.79 -13.55
N HIS A 203 6.92 19.41 -14.27
CA HIS A 203 7.83 18.33 -13.87
C HIS A 203 8.41 18.56 -12.46
N LYS A 204 8.83 19.79 -12.15
CA LYS A 204 9.31 20.17 -10.81
C LYS A 204 8.20 20.04 -9.75
N ARG A 205 6.98 20.48 -10.07
CA ARG A 205 5.81 20.39 -9.17
C ARG A 205 5.44 18.93 -8.87
N ILE A 206 5.46 18.05 -9.86
CA ILE A 206 5.24 16.60 -9.70
C ILE A 206 6.33 16.01 -8.79
N LYS A 207 7.60 16.34 -9.03
CA LYS A 207 8.71 15.86 -8.17
C LYS A 207 8.54 16.29 -6.71
N LEU A 208 8.17 17.55 -6.47
CA LEU A 208 7.92 18.07 -5.12
C LEU A 208 6.73 17.37 -4.44
N PHE A 209 5.67 17.06 -5.20
CA PHE A 209 4.54 16.27 -4.69
C PHE A 209 5.01 14.89 -4.22
N ILE A 210 5.82 14.19 -5.03
CA ILE A 210 6.35 12.87 -4.67
C ILE A 210 7.24 12.95 -3.42
N GLU A 211 8.15 13.92 -3.34
CA GLU A 211 9.01 14.11 -2.16
C GLU A 211 8.19 14.42 -0.90
N THR A 212 7.13 15.21 -1.03
CA THR A 212 6.22 15.53 0.07
C THR A 212 5.42 14.30 0.49
N MET A 213 4.92 13.52 -0.47
CA MET A 213 4.23 12.26 -0.26
C MET A 213 5.12 11.25 0.45
N GLU A 214 6.33 11.02 -0.06
CA GLU A 214 7.32 10.13 0.55
C GLU A 214 7.59 10.51 2.01
N SER A 215 7.79 11.80 2.29
CA SER A 215 8.02 12.26 3.67
C SER A 215 6.78 12.14 4.59
N THR A 216 5.57 12.20 4.03
CA THR A 216 4.30 12.11 4.75
C THR A 216 3.99 10.66 5.12
N PHE A 217 4.28 9.73 4.20
CA PHE A 217 4.03 8.30 4.35
C PHE A 217 5.27 7.51 4.79
N ALA A 218 6.39 8.15 5.16
CA ALA A 218 7.63 7.45 5.49
C ALA A 218 7.46 6.39 6.60
N LEU A 219 6.88 6.78 7.74
CA LEU A 219 6.60 5.85 8.84
C LEU A 219 5.48 4.86 8.47
N PHE A 220 4.44 5.32 7.80
CA PHE A 220 3.37 4.49 7.26
C PHE A 220 3.92 3.32 6.43
N LEU A 221 4.79 3.60 5.44
CA LEU A 221 5.36 2.61 4.53
C LEU A 221 6.37 1.71 5.25
N LEU A 222 7.12 2.26 6.21
CA LEU A 222 8.05 1.47 7.02
C LEU A 222 7.33 0.35 7.79
N PHE A 223 6.25 0.68 8.50
CA PHE A 223 5.49 -0.31 9.25
C PHE A 223 4.65 -1.21 8.33
N ASP A 224 4.03 -0.67 7.28
CA ASP A 224 3.22 -1.48 6.36
C ASP A 224 4.05 -2.52 5.60
N ILE A 225 5.24 -2.15 5.09
CA ILE A 225 6.13 -3.08 4.37
C ILE A 225 6.94 -3.93 5.36
N GLY A 226 7.60 -3.32 6.35
CA GLY A 226 8.46 -4.02 7.31
C GLY A 226 7.67 -4.93 8.25
N GLY A 227 6.59 -4.40 8.85
CA GLY A 227 5.65 -5.22 9.62
C GLY A 227 4.92 -6.21 8.71
N GLY A 228 4.59 -5.82 7.49
CA GLY A 228 4.00 -6.72 6.50
C GLY A 228 4.86 -7.94 6.20
N PHE A 229 6.18 -7.77 6.12
CA PHE A 229 7.14 -8.87 5.98
C PHE A 229 7.14 -9.82 7.19
N LEU A 230 7.09 -9.29 8.40
CA LEU A 230 6.99 -10.10 9.63
C LEU A 230 5.69 -10.89 9.70
N LEU A 231 4.56 -10.24 9.40
CA LEU A 231 3.23 -10.87 9.31
C LEU A 231 3.25 -12.00 8.28
N HIS A 232 3.78 -11.72 7.09
CA HIS A 232 3.85 -12.70 6.02
C HIS A 232 4.71 -13.91 6.40
N THR A 233 5.94 -13.67 6.89
CA THR A 233 6.88 -14.74 7.27
C THR A 233 6.36 -15.60 8.41
N SER A 234 5.81 -14.99 9.47
CA SER A 234 5.21 -15.74 10.59
C SER A 234 4.00 -16.56 10.16
N SER A 235 3.16 -16.03 9.26
CA SER A 235 2.02 -16.78 8.71
C SER A 235 2.48 -17.95 7.84
N CYS A 236 3.53 -17.78 7.01
CA CYS A 236 4.11 -18.88 6.24
C CYS A 236 4.63 -20.02 7.14
N ILE A 237 5.33 -19.67 8.24
CA ILE A 237 5.80 -20.67 9.20
C ILE A 237 4.62 -21.41 9.82
N MET A 238 3.56 -20.69 10.22
CA MET A 238 2.35 -21.29 10.80
C MET A 238 1.60 -22.21 9.83
N ILE A 239 1.61 -21.93 8.52
CA ILE A 239 1.06 -22.86 7.50
C ILE A 239 1.77 -24.21 7.59
N VAL A 240 3.10 -24.21 7.68
CA VAL A 240 3.89 -25.45 7.73
C VAL A 240 3.69 -26.18 9.05
N ILE A 241 3.72 -25.46 10.19
CA ILE A 241 3.53 -26.06 11.52
C ILE A 241 2.15 -26.71 11.66
N ARG A 242 1.11 -26.14 11.04
CA ARG A 242 -0.27 -26.60 11.19
C ARG A 242 -0.74 -27.53 10.06
N ILE A 243 0.16 -28.06 9.22
CA ILE A 243 -0.20 -29.03 8.15
C ILE A 243 -1.07 -30.17 8.72
N GLY A 244 -2.18 -30.47 8.04
CA GLY A 244 -3.19 -31.45 8.49
C GLY A 244 -4.31 -30.88 9.39
N SER A 245 -4.22 -29.63 9.84
CA SER A 245 -5.27 -28.97 10.64
C SER A 245 -6.19 -28.09 9.78
N SER A 246 -7.47 -27.98 10.16
CA SER A 246 -8.40 -26.99 9.58
C SER A 246 -7.94 -25.55 9.81
N GLU A 247 -7.07 -25.33 10.80
CA GLU A 247 -6.50 -24.03 11.14
C GLU A 247 -5.50 -23.49 10.11
N ILE A 248 -5.12 -24.26 9.09
CA ILE A 248 -4.26 -23.76 8.00
C ILE A 248 -4.96 -22.66 7.21
N VAL A 249 -6.28 -22.78 7.03
CA VAL A 249 -7.08 -21.90 6.18
C VAL A 249 -6.93 -20.43 6.58
N ARG A 250 -6.87 -20.14 7.91
CA ARG A 250 -6.63 -18.77 8.40
C ARG A 250 -5.27 -18.21 7.97
N TYR A 251 -4.20 -19.00 8.08
CA TYR A 251 -2.86 -18.52 7.74
C TYR A 251 -2.66 -18.37 6.23
N VAL A 252 -3.24 -19.28 5.43
CA VAL A 252 -3.27 -19.14 3.97
C VAL A 252 -4.00 -17.86 3.57
N ALA A 253 -5.15 -17.56 4.17
CA ALA A 253 -5.87 -16.32 3.92
C ALA A 253 -5.04 -15.07 4.28
N LEU A 254 -4.35 -15.09 5.44
CA LEU A 254 -3.47 -14.00 5.86
C LEU A 254 -2.29 -13.79 4.89
N VAL A 255 -1.65 -14.88 4.43
CA VAL A 255 -0.55 -14.83 3.46
C VAL A 255 -1.03 -14.25 2.13
N ILE A 256 -2.17 -14.71 1.60
CA ILE A 256 -2.74 -14.19 0.35
C ILE A 256 -3.06 -12.70 0.48
N MET A 257 -3.78 -12.33 1.55
CA MET A 257 -4.15 -10.94 1.81
C MET A 257 -2.93 -10.03 1.90
N GLN A 258 -1.92 -10.42 2.68
CA GLN A 258 -0.70 -9.64 2.83
C GLN A 258 0.14 -9.58 1.54
N SER A 259 0.19 -10.68 0.78
CA SER A 259 0.86 -10.72 -0.52
C SER A 259 0.22 -9.73 -1.50
N CYS A 260 -1.11 -9.72 -1.58
CA CYS A 260 -1.84 -8.76 -2.41
C CYS A 260 -1.54 -7.31 -2.00
N ARG A 261 -1.55 -7.01 -0.69
CA ARG A 261 -1.21 -5.66 -0.18
C ARG A 261 0.21 -5.23 -0.57
N LEU A 262 1.20 -6.08 -0.34
CA LEU A 262 2.60 -5.80 -0.70
C LEU A 262 2.79 -5.65 -2.21
N PHE A 263 2.10 -6.50 -2.99
CA PHE A 263 2.11 -6.42 -4.45
C PHE A 263 1.53 -5.08 -4.93
N PHE A 264 0.35 -4.68 -4.43
CA PHE A 264 -0.28 -3.43 -4.85
C PHE A 264 0.57 -2.20 -4.53
N ASN A 265 1.16 -2.12 -3.33
CA ASN A 265 2.08 -1.03 -2.99
C ASN A 265 3.28 -0.99 -3.94
N SER A 266 3.86 -2.15 -4.24
CA SER A 266 5.04 -2.28 -5.10
C SER A 266 4.72 -1.99 -6.58
N TRP A 267 3.55 -2.41 -7.05
CA TRP A 267 3.03 -2.08 -8.37
C TRP A 267 2.78 -0.59 -8.50
N ALA A 268 2.15 0.04 -7.49
CA ALA A 268 1.93 1.49 -7.48
C ALA A 268 3.26 2.26 -7.57
N GLY A 269 4.28 1.86 -6.81
CA GLY A 269 5.61 2.45 -6.92
C GLY A 269 6.27 2.23 -8.28
N GLN A 270 6.08 1.06 -8.91
CA GLN A 270 6.55 0.78 -10.26
C GLN A 270 5.88 1.70 -11.30
N GLN A 271 4.57 1.94 -11.19
CA GLN A 271 3.86 2.84 -12.09
C GLN A 271 4.47 4.26 -12.08
N VAL A 272 4.87 4.77 -10.91
CA VAL A 272 5.54 6.08 -10.81
C VAL A 272 6.88 6.08 -11.54
N ILE A 273 7.65 5.01 -11.42
CA ILE A 273 8.93 4.84 -12.11
C ILE A 273 8.70 4.88 -13.62
N ASP A 274 7.78 4.07 -14.12
CA ASP A 274 7.51 3.91 -15.55
C ASP A 274 7.04 5.25 -16.17
N HIS A 275 6.04 5.90 -15.56
CA HIS A 275 5.54 7.20 -16.04
C HIS A 275 6.61 8.30 -15.94
N SER A 276 7.51 8.24 -14.97
CA SER A 276 8.60 9.22 -14.87
C SER A 276 9.64 9.09 -15.99
N LEU A 277 9.89 7.86 -16.47
CA LEU A 277 10.82 7.59 -17.56
C LEU A 277 10.24 8.02 -18.92
N GLU A 278 8.93 7.87 -19.11
CA GLU A 278 8.22 8.30 -20.31
C GLU A 278 8.43 9.79 -20.64
N VAL A 279 8.63 10.64 -19.63
CA VAL A 279 8.89 12.08 -19.82
C VAL A 279 10.09 12.32 -20.73
N SER A 280 11.16 11.52 -20.57
CA SER A 280 12.36 11.65 -21.40
C SER A 280 12.09 11.30 -22.87
N ILE A 281 11.24 10.28 -23.09
CA ILE A 281 10.83 9.80 -24.41
C ILE A 281 9.90 10.82 -25.07
N ALA A 282 8.91 11.32 -24.34
CA ALA A 282 7.97 12.35 -24.81
C ALA A 282 8.70 13.64 -25.20
N ALA A 283 9.64 14.09 -24.37
CA ALA A 283 10.49 15.25 -24.67
C ALA A 283 11.36 15.03 -25.91
N TYR A 284 11.90 13.83 -26.11
CA TYR A 284 12.71 13.49 -27.30
C TYR A 284 11.89 13.47 -28.59
N LYS A 285 10.63 13.02 -28.54
CA LYS A 285 9.71 13.00 -29.68
C LYS A 285 9.26 14.38 -30.15
N ALA A 286 9.39 15.42 -29.32
CA ALA A 286 9.11 16.78 -29.75
C ALA A 286 10.01 17.16 -30.93
N VAL A 287 9.54 18.00 -31.86
CA VAL A 287 10.32 18.45 -33.04
C VAL A 287 11.36 19.50 -32.61
N TRP A 288 12.29 19.09 -31.74
CA TRP A 288 13.20 19.96 -31.01
C TRP A 288 14.22 20.65 -31.91
N TYR A 289 14.56 20.04 -33.04
CA TYR A 289 15.51 20.56 -34.01
C TYR A 289 15.02 21.84 -34.71
N ASN A 290 13.71 22.12 -34.72
CA ASN A 290 13.12 23.32 -35.32
C ASN A 290 12.86 24.46 -34.31
N ILE A 291 13.30 24.32 -33.05
CA ILE A 291 13.07 25.31 -31.98
C ILE A 291 14.34 26.14 -31.75
N SER A 292 14.22 27.34 -31.18
CA SER A 292 15.37 28.19 -30.81
C SER A 292 16.38 27.46 -29.92
N VAL A 293 17.66 27.77 -30.12
CA VAL A 293 18.80 27.15 -29.39
C VAL A 293 18.63 27.25 -27.87
N LYS A 294 18.07 28.37 -27.37
CA LYS A 294 17.81 28.55 -25.94
C LYS A 294 16.84 27.49 -25.41
N THR A 295 15.77 27.20 -26.16
CA THR A 295 14.75 26.22 -25.78
C THR A 295 15.24 24.79 -25.97
N GLN A 296 16.06 24.52 -26.99
CA GLN A 296 16.74 23.23 -27.18
C GLN A 296 17.59 22.86 -25.95
N LYS A 297 18.39 23.81 -25.44
CA LYS A 297 19.18 23.59 -24.21
C LYS A 297 18.32 23.23 -23.01
N LEU A 298 17.17 23.88 -22.84
CA LEU A 298 16.23 23.56 -21.75
C LEU A 298 15.65 22.15 -21.89
N LEU A 299 15.30 21.73 -23.10
CA LEU A 299 14.77 20.40 -23.37
C LEU A 299 15.82 19.31 -23.12
N ILE A 300 17.07 19.53 -23.52
CA ILE A 300 18.19 18.61 -23.24
C ILE A 300 18.36 18.41 -21.73
N LEU A 301 18.30 19.50 -20.94
CA LEU A 301 18.38 19.41 -19.48
C LEU A 301 17.20 18.62 -18.89
N LEU A 302 15.99 18.81 -19.43
CA LEU A 302 14.81 18.04 -19.02
C LEU A 302 14.97 16.56 -19.34
N ILE A 303 15.42 16.21 -20.55
CA ILE A 303 15.66 14.82 -20.98
C ILE A 303 16.70 14.16 -20.07
N ALA A 304 17.86 14.80 -19.91
CA ALA A 304 18.95 14.29 -19.06
C ALA A 304 18.48 14.07 -17.61
N ARG A 305 17.66 14.98 -17.06
CA ARG A 305 17.08 14.79 -15.74
C ARG A 305 16.07 13.64 -15.70
N SER A 306 15.22 13.52 -16.71
CA SER A 306 14.10 12.55 -16.73
C SER A 306 14.56 11.12 -17.00
N GLN A 307 15.77 10.92 -17.54
CA GLN A 307 16.40 9.60 -17.65
C GLN A 307 16.70 8.96 -16.29
N LYS A 308 16.81 9.75 -15.22
CA LYS A 308 16.87 9.23 -13.85
C LYS A 308 15.45 9.14 -13.29
N PRO A 309 14.90 7.92 -13.09
CA PRO A 309 13.52 7.73 -12.66
C PRO A 309 13.28 8.37 -11.29
N THR A 310 12.06 8.86 -11.09
CA THR A 310 11.61 9.25 -9.76
C THR A 310 11.04 8.02 -9.06
N GLN A 311 11.52 7.75 -7.86
CA GLN A 311 11.21 6.53 -7.11
C GLN A 311 10.61 6.90 -5.76
N ILE A 312 9.62 6.13 -5.31
CA ILE A 312 9.12 6.19 -3.94
C ILE A 312 9.96 5.23 -3.11
N THR A 313 10.56 5.73 -2.02
CA THR A 313 11.40 4.91 -1.15
C THR A 313 10.87 4.85 0.27
N MET A 314 11.16 3.75 0.95
CA MET A 314 10.97 3.56 2.37
C MET A 314 12.28 3.92 3.07
N ALA A 315 12.27 5.04 3.81
CA ALA A 315 13.41 5.56 4.56
C ALA A 315 14.72 5.69 3.75
N LYS A 316 14.64 5.88 2.42
CA LYS A 316 15.80 5.89 1.49
C LYS A 316 16.60 4.58 1.41
N LEU A 317 16.14 3.51 2.07
CA LEU A 317 16.83 2.22 2.14
C LEU A 317 16.24 1.19 1.19
N TYR A 318 14.93 1.24 0.97
CA TYR A 318 14.21 0.28 0.14
C TYR A 318 13.36 0.99 -0.90
N ILE A 319 13.51 0.60 -2.16
CA ILE A 319 12.72 1.15 -3.27
C ILE A 319 11.44 0.34 -3.39
N ILE A 320 10.30 1.03 -3.39
CA ILE A 320 9.00 0.39 -3.53
C ILE A 320 8.76 0.15 -5.02
N ASN A 321 9.08 -1.06 -5.48
CA ASN A 321 8.89 -1.50 -6.87
C ASN A 321 8.71 -3.02 -6.93
N LEU A 322 8.41 -3.56 -8.12
CA LEU A 322 8.16 -4.99 -8.30
C LEU A 322 9.39 -5.87 -8.01
N GLN A 323 10.60 -5.35 -8.22
CA GLN A 323 11.83 -6.06 -7.85
C GLN A 323 11.96 -6.20 -6.34
N GLY A 324 11.68 -5.14 -5.58
CA GLY A 324 11.63 -5.15 -4.13
C GLY A 324 10.63 -6.17 -3.61
N PHE A 325 9.42 -6.21 -4.19
CA PHE A 325 8.41 -7.22 -3.86
C PHE A 325 8.94 -8.65 -4.03
N SER A 326 9.56 -8.95 -5.18
CA SER A 326 10.14 -10.27 -5.44
C SER A 326 11.20 -10.64 -4.40
N THR A 327 12.06 -9.69 -4.02
CA THR A 327 13.04 -9.88 -2.95
C THR A 327 12.37 -10.18 -1.62
N VAL A 328 11.37 -9.38 -1.19
CA VAL A 328 10.63 -9.58 0.06
C VAL A 328 9.99 -10.97 0.11
N MET A 329 9.36 -11.41 -0.99
CA MET A 329 8.73 -12.73 -1.07
C MET A 329 9.74 -13.86 -0.98
N ARG A 330 10.84 -13.77 -1.74
CA ARG A 330 11.92 -14.78 -1.71
C ARG A 330 12.53 -14.88 -0.32
N THR A 331 12.86 -13.74 0.28
CA THR A 331 13.43 -13.67 1.62
C THR A 331 12.47 -14.25 2.67
N SER A 332 11.16 -14.00 2.56
CA SER A 332 10.16 -14.58 3.48
C SER A 332 10.18 -16.10 3.44
N VAL A 333 10.20 -16.69 2.25
CA VAL A 333 10.27 -18.15 2.07
C VAL A 333 11.59 -18.70 2.61
N SER A 334 12.72 -18.03 2.32
CA SER A 334 14.02 -18.44 2.87
C SER A 334 14.04 -18.46 4.40
N TYR A 335 13.52 -17.40 5.05
CA TYR A 335 13.42 -17.36 6.52
C TYR A 335 12.46 -18.44 7.05
N CYS A 336 11.35 -18.71 6.35
CA CYS A 336 10.45 -19.80 6.70
C CYS A 336 11.20 -21.14 6.71
N THR A 337 11.93 -21.47 5.64
CA THR A 337 12.73 -22.70 5.54
C THR A 337 13.80 -22.80 6.63
N VAL A 338 14.53 -21.72 6.91
CA VAL A 338 15.55 -21.70 7.97
C VAL A 338 14.92 -21.95 9.34
N MET A 339 13.81 -21.28 9.66
CA MET A 339 13.12 -21.45 10.95
C MET A 339 12.59 -22.87 11.13
N ILE A 340 12.07 -23.48 10.07
CA ILE A 340 11.62 -24.89 10.11
C ILE A 340 12.80 -25.83 10.33
N SER A 341 13.91 -25.65 9.61
CA SER A 341 15.10 -26.50 9.76
C SER A 341 15.74 -26.37 11.14
N LEU A 342 15.77 -25.17 11.73
CA LEU A 342 16.22 -24.96 13.10
C LEU A 342 15.32 -25.66 14.12
N ARG A 343 14.02 -25.78 13.84
CA ARG A 343 13.05 -26.48 14.69
C ARG A 343 13.15 -28.00 14.58
N GLU A 344 13.51 -28.53 13.41
CA GLU A 344 13.72 -29.97 13.21
C GLU A 344 15.03 -30.47 13.84
N SER A 345 15.98 -29.57 14.11
CA SER A 345 17.30 -29.89 14.69
C SER A 345 17.39 -29.70 16.21
N SER A 346 16.37 -29.12 16.83
CA SER A 346 16.19 -28.96 18.28
C SER A 346 15.26 -30.03 18.85
#